data_AF-A0A975EJK5-F1
#
_entry.id   AF-A0A975EJK5-F1
#
_cell.length_a   1.000
_cell.length_b   1.000
_cell.length_c   1.000
_cell.angle_alpha   90.00
_cell.angle_beta   90.00
_cell.angle_gamma   90.00
#
_symmetry.space_group_name_H-M   'P 1'
#
loop_
_entity.id
_entity.type
_entity.pdbx_description
1 polymer ?
#
loop_
_entity_poly.entity_id
_entity_poly.type
_entity_poly.pdbx_seq_one_letter_code
_entity_poly.pdbx_strand_id
1 'polypeptide(L)'
;MKTAIQQTLHEGGITLYALLALAIAIYATLYGVWRHLAASRKLAFSDGASPAETHRQYAACELDEMAWVERRLPFLAILISTAPLLGLLGTVAGMLITFSGMASGSNAPLDTISTGISRALVTTQAGLVIAIPAAFLLALLKRRAETTHLEMQRQLHTQLAANSQPSLKTETLHLAN
;
A
#
# COMPACT_ATOMS: atom_id res chain seq x y z
N MET A 1 -23.76 10.54 16.07
CA MET A 1 -22.71 9.92 15.21
C MET A 1 -23.27 8.82 14.29
N LYS A 2 -24.09 7.86 14.76
CA LYS A 2 -24.73 6.84 13.91
C LYS A 2 -25.68 7.41 12.82
N THR A 3 -26.38 8.51 13.10
CA THR A 3 -27.32 9.18 12.18
C THR A 3 -26.62 9.91 11.02
N ALA A 4 -25.51 10.60 11.29
CA ALA A 4 -24.75 11.30 10.25
C ALA A 4 -24.20 10.32 9.19
N ILE A 5 -23.61 9.20 9.62
CA ILE A 5 -23.03 8.20 8.71
C ILE A 5 -24.12 7.54 7.85
N GLN A 6 -25.30 7.24 8.41
CA GLN A 6 -26.40 6.66 7.64
C GLN A 6 -27.03 7.65 6.66
N GLN A 7 -27.10 8.93 7.03
CA GLN A 7 -27.60 9.99 6.16
C GLN A 7 -26.61 10.27 5.02
N THR A 8 -25.31 10.32 5.30
CA THR A 8 -24.26 10.41 4.29
C THR A 8 -24.20 9.17 3.37
N LEU A 9 -24.56 7.97 3.85
CA LEU A 9 -24.62 6.77 3.01
C LEU A 9 -25.80 6.78 2.04
N HIS A 10 -26.98 7.19 2.51
CA HIS A 10 -28.16 7.35 1.65
C HIS A 10 -27.98 8.50 0.67
N GLU A 11 -27.30 9.55 1.12
CA GLU A 11 -26.85 10.68 0.32
C GLU A 11 -25.50 10.43 -0.37
N GLY A 12 -24.91 9.24 -0.33
CA GLY A 12 -23.64 9.00 -1.01
C GLY A 12 -23.83 8.63 -2.48
N GLY A 13 -24.99 8.04 -2.79
CA GLY A 13 -25.18 7.31 -4.03
C GLY A 13 -24.20 6.15 -4.17
N ILE A 14 -24.15 5.56 -5.36
CA ILE A 14 -23.30 4.40 -5.70
C ILE A 14 -21.81 4.71 -5.50
N THR A 15 -21.39 5.96 -5.65
CA THR A 15 -19.99 6.40 -5.54
C THR A 15 -19.43 6.23 -4.13
N LEU A 16 -20.21 6.47 -3.08
CA LEU A 16 -19.75 6.27 -1.70
C LEU A 16 -19.55 4.77 -1.38
N TYR A 17 -20.41 3.88 -1.90
CA TYR A 17 -20.22 2.44 -1.77
C TYR A 17 -18.97 1.96 -2.52
N ALA A 18 -18.73 2.48 -3.73
CA ALA A 18 -17.50 2.20 -4.47
C ALA A 18 -16.25 2.67 -3.71
N LEU A 19 -16.32 3.84 -3.07
CA LEU A 19 -15.24 4.41 -2.27
C LEU A 19 -14.99 3.60 -0.99
N LEU A 20 -16.04 3.11 -0.32
CA LEU A 20 -15.94 2.21 0.83
C LEU A 20 -15.34 0.85 0.43
N ALA A 21 -15.79 0.26 -0.68
CA ALA A 21 -15.26 -1.00 -1.20
C ALA A 21 -13.77 -0.87 -1.55
N LEU A 22 -13.39 0.24 -2.20
CA LEU A 22 -11.99 0.55 -2.50
C LEU A 22 -11.17 0.71 -1.21
N ALA A 23 -11.71 1.42 -0.22
CA ALA A 23 -11.06 1.58 1.08
C ALA A 23 -10.81 0.23 1.77
N ILE A 24 -11.82 -0.66 1.79
CA ILE A 24 -11.68 -2.01 2.35
C ILE A 24 -10.58 -2.79 1.61
N ALA A 25 -10.54 -2.73 0.28
CA ALA A 25 -9.50 -3.39 -0.51
C ALA A 25 -8.09 -2.84 -0.20
N ILE A 26 -7.94 -1.52 -0.09
CA ILE A 26 -6.68 -0.86 0.29
C ILE A 26 -6.24 -1.26 1.69
N TYR A 27 -7.14 -1.21 2.69
CA TYR A 27 -6.79 -1.56 4.07
C TYR A 27 -6.52 -3.05 4.24
N ALA A 28 -7.25 -3.93 3.55
CA ALA A 28 -7.00 -5.37 3.57
C ALA A 28 -5.64 -5.72 2.96
N THR A 29 -5.27 -5.08 1.84
CA THR A 29 -3.96 -5.28 1.20
C THR A 29 -2.83 -4.68 2.03
N LEU A 30 -3.00 -3.48 2.60
CA LEU A 30 -2.04 -2.88 3.54
C LEU A 30 -1.81 -3.78 4.76
N TYR A 31 -2.87 -4.26 5.39
CA TYR A 31 -2.79 -5.17 6.53
C TYR A 31 -2.12 -6.49 6.15
N GLY A 32 -2.44 -7.02 4.96
CA GLY A 32 -1.82 -8.22 4.40
C GLY A 32 -0.32 -8.09 4.20
N VAL A 33 0.15 -6.98 3.62
CA VAL A 33 1.58 -6.72 3.44
C VAL A 33 2.26 -6.47 4.78
N TRP A 34 1.62 -5.71 5.68
CA TRP A 34 2.17 -5.41 7.00
C TRP A 34 2.33 -6.67 7.87
N ARG A 35 1.35 -7.59 7.88
CA ARG A 35 1.45 -8.85 8.64
C ARG A 35 2.57 -9.75 8.11
N HIS A 36 2.79 -9.80 6.80
CA HIS A 36 3.89 -10.58 6.20
C HIS A 36 5.23 -9.98 6.62
N LEU A 37 5.44 -8.68 6.45
CA LEU A 37 6.66 -8.00 6.90
C LEU A 37 6.89 -8.07 8.42
N ALA A 38 5.82 -8.06 9.22
CA ALA A 38 5.92 -8.15 10.68
C ALA A 38 6.25 -9.59 11.15
N ALA A 39 5.78 -10.62 10.44
CA ALA A 39 6.05 -12.01 10.73
C ALA A 39 7.53 -12.38 10.49
N SER A 40 8.16 -11.84 9.45
CA SER A 40 9.59 -12.08 9.13
C SER A 40 10.53 -11.61 10.25
N ARG A 41 10.12 -10.62 11.05
CA ARG A 41 10.91 -10.11 12.20
C ARG A 41 10.99 -11.07 13.38
N LYS A 42 9.98 -11.92 13.58
CA LYS A 42 9.97 -12.87 14.72
C LYS A 42 10.96 -14.01 14.52
N LEU A 43 11.26 -14.36 13.27
CA LEU A 43 12.23 -15.41 12.94
C LEU A 43 13.67 -14.90 13.04
N ALA A 44 13.94 -13.65 12.65
CA ALA A 44 15.27 -13.04 12.74
C ALA A 44 15.73 -12.72 14.18
N PHE A 45 14.82 -12.66 15.16
CA PHE A 45 15.15 -12.35 16.57
C PHE A 45 15.16 -13.58 17.49
N SER A 46 14.84 -14.77 16.98
CA SER A 46 14.99 -16.05 17.69
C SER A 46 16.34 -16.66 17.34
N ASP A 47 17.41 -15.91 17.58
CA ASP A 47 18.79 -16.35 17.35
C ASP A 47 19.17 -17.38 18.43
N GLY A 48 19.38 -18.61 17.97
CA GLY A 48 19.76 -19.77 18.77
C GLY A 48 20.05 -21.03 17.94
N ALA A 49 20.10 -20.94 16.60
CA ALA A 49 20.34 -22.07 15.71
C ALA A 49 21.54 -21.82 14.77
N SER A 50 22.31 -22.88 14.54
CA SER A 50 23.65 -22.92 13.94
C SER A 50 23.82 -22.08 12.63
N PRO A 51 24.89 -21.26 12.48
CA PRO A 51 25.01 -20.21 11.44
C PRO A 51 25.27 -20.64 9.99
N ALA A 52 25.46 -21.93 9.68
CA ALA A 52 26.02 -22.33 8.37
C ALA A 52 25.03 -23.03 7.42
N GLU A 53 24.10 -23.84 7.93
CA GLU A 53 23.14 -24.61 7.09
C GLU A 53 21.79 -23.91 6.98
N THR A 54 21.36 -23.21 8.03
CA THR A 54 20.15 -22.39 8.07
C THR A 54 20.22 -21.22 7.09
N HIS A 55 21.39 -20.61 6.88
CA HIS A 55 21.50 -19.39 6.07
C HIS A 55 21.14 -19.57 4.57
N ARG A 56 21.41 -20.76 3.97
CA ARG A 56 21.11 -21.00 2.53
C ARG A 56 19.63 -21.22 2.25
N GLN A 57 18.94 -21.98 3.11
CA GLN A 57 17.50 -22.25 2.95
C GLN A 57 16.65 -21.02 3.25
N TYR A 58 17.08 -20.20 4.23
CA TYR A 58 16.37 -18.99 4.61
C TYR A 58 16.56 -17.88 3.56
N ALA A 59 17.75 -17.75 2.96
CA ALA A 59 17.99 -16.77 1.89
C ALA A 59 17.12 -17.01 0.64
N ALA A 60 16.88 -18.26 0.26
CA ALA A 60 16.02 -18.59 -0.89
C ALA A 60 14.54 -18.28 -0.62
N CYS A 61 14.06 -18.51 0.60
CA CYS A 61 12.70 -18.19 1.01
C CYS A 61 12.49 -16.67 1.15
N GLU A 62 13.50 -15.97 1.68
CA GLU A 62 13.50 -14.52 1.86
C GLU A 62 13.46 -13.76 0.52
N LEU A 63 14.16 -14.26 -0.52
CA LEU A 63 14.11 -13.69 -1.88
C LEU A 63 12.69 -13.74 -2.47
N ASP A 64 11.99 -14.86 -2.32
CA ASP A 64 10.64 -15.05 -2.86
C ASP A 64 9.60 -14.20 -2.11
N GLU A 65 9.74 -14.10 -0.77
CA GLU A 65 8.90 -13.23 0.05
C GLU A 65 9.07 -11.75 -0.33
N MET A 66 10.30 -11.28 -0.53
CA MET A 66 10.55 -9.90 -0.94
C MET A 66 10.00 -9.61 -2.33
N ALA A 67 10.17 -10.53 -3.29
CA ALA A 67 9.61 -10.40 -4.63
C ALA A 67 8.07 -10.30 -4.61
N TRP A 68 7.40 -11.00 -3.69
CA TRP A 68 5.95 -10.91 -3.51
C TRP A 68 5.51 -9.52 -3.01
N VAL A 69 6.26 -8.94 -2.07
CA VAL A 69 5.97 -7.61 -1.52
C VAL A 69 6.24 -6.54 -2.57
N GLU A 70 7.39 -6.58 -3.24
CA GLU A 70 7.79 -5.59 -4.25
C GLU A 70 6.80 -5.54 -5.42
N ARG A 71 6.25 -6.67 -5.85
CA ARG A 71 5.22 -6.71 -6.91
C ARG A 71 3.91 -6.04 -6.50
N ARG A 72 3.56 -6.00 -5.20
CA ARG A 72 2.28 -5.48 -4.71
C ARG A 72 2.32 -4.00 -4.32
N LEU A 73 3.49 -3.46 -3.99
CA LEU A 73 3.64 -2.04 -3.65
C LEU A 73 3.18 -1.08 -4.78
N PRO A 74 3.52 -1.30 -6.07
CA PRO A 74 3.03 -0.44 -7.16
C PRO A 74 1.52 -0.51 -7.33
N PHE A 75 0.94 -1.71 -7.23
CA PHE A 75 -0.51 -1.89 -7.33
C PHE A 75 -1.24 -1.14 -6.20
N LEU A 76 -0.69 -1.21 -4.98
CA LEU A 76 -1.22 -0.50 -3.83
C LEU A 76 -1.12 1.03 -3.99
N ALA A 77 -0.02 1.52 -4.57
CA ALA A 77 0.15 2.94 -4.90
C ALA A 77 -0.91 3.44 -5.88
N ILE A 78 -1.26 2.64 -6.88
CA ILE A 78 -2.33 2.97 -7.84
C ILE A 78 -3.68 3.04 -7.12
N LEU A 79 -4.03 2.04 -6.31
CA LEU A 79 -5.29 2.03 -5.55
C LEU A 79 -5.44 3.24 -4.62
N ILE A 80 -4.36 3.60 -3.92
CA ILE A 80 -4.36 4.77 -3.02
C ILE A 80 -4.55 6.06 -3.83
N SER A 81 -3.92 6.14 -5.00
CA SER A 81 -4.03 7.31 -5.89
C SER A 81 -5.39 7.43 -6.58
N THR A 82 -6.13 6.33 -6.77
CA THR A 82 -7.48 6.36 -7.35
C THR A 82 -8.57 6.75 -6.35
N ALA A 83 -8.35 6.56 -5.05
CA ALA A 83 -9.29 6.98 -4.00
C ALA A 83 -9.70 8.47 -4.05
N PRO A 84 -8.78 9.46 -4.14
CA PRO A 84 -9.15 10.87 -4.28
C PRO A 84 -9.79 11.18 -5.64
N LEU A 85 -9.39 10.49 -6.70
CA LEU A 85 -9.99 10.64 -8.03
C LEU A 85 -11.46 10.18 -8.06
N LEU A 86 -11.79 9.09 -7.35
CA LEU A 86 -13.17 8.67 -7.16
C LEU A 86 -13.98 9.65 -6.31
N GLY A 87 -13.38 10.26 -5.30
CA GLY A 87 -14.00 11.34 -4.52
C GLY A 87 -14.38 12.53 -5.40
N LEU A 88 -13.46 12.95 -6.27
CA LEU A 88 -13.67 14.01 -7.26
C LEU A 88 -14.74 13.62 -8.30
N LEU A 89 -14.73 12.38 -8.78
CA LEU A 89 -15.80 11.87 -9.66
C LEU A 89 -17.17 11.97 -8.98
N GLY A 90 -17.25 11.67 -7.69
CA GLY A 90 -18.44 11.81 -6.87
C GLY A 90 -18.96 13.26 -6.83
N THR A 91 -18.07 14.25 -6.80
CA THR A 91 -18.51 15.66 -6.81
C THR A 91 -19.09 16.06 -8.14
N VAL A 92 -18.45 15.66 -9.24
CA VAL A 92 -18.92 15.96 -10.60
C VAL A 92 -20.29 15.33 -10.81
N ALA A 93 -20.48 14.07 -10.39
CA ALA A 93 -21.77 13.39 -10.46
C ALA A 93 -22.85 14.09 -9.61
N GLY A 94 -22.53 14.47 -8.37
CA GLY A 94 -23.46 15.16 -7.47
C GLY A 94 -23.88 16.55 -7.98
N MET A 95 -22.93 17.32 -8.53
CA MET A 95 -23.20 18.61 -9.14
C MET A 95 -24.07 18.46 -10.39
N LEU A 96 -23.82 17.43 -11.22
CA LEU A 96 -24.61 17.17 -12.42
C LEU A 96 -26.08 16.87 -12.10
N ILE A 97 -26.33 16.06 -11.07
CA ILE A 97 -27.70 15.78 -10.59
C ILE A 97 -28.37 17.07 -10.09
N THR A 98 -27.65 17.88 -9.30
CA THR A 98 -28.15 19.15 -8.76
C THR A 98 -28.53 20.12 -9.87
N PHE A 99 -27.69 20.27 -10.90
CA PHE A 99 -27.98 21.13 -12.05
C PHE A 99 -29.10 20.58 -12.95
N SER A 100 -29.18 19.27 -13.15
CA SER A 100 -30.24 18.64 -13.94
C SER A 100 -31.62 18.83 -13.33
N GLY A 101 -31.73 18.78 -11.99
CA GLY A 101 -32.99 19.05 -11.27
C GLY A 101 -33.46 20.51 -11.40
N MET A 102 -32.54 21.46 -11.53
CA MET A 102 -32.88 22.86 -11.80
C MET A 102 -33.32 23.07 -13.26
N ALA A 103 -32.62 22.44 -14.21
CA ALA A 103 -32.92 22.57 -15.65
C ALA A 103 -34.30 21.99 -16.03
N SER A 104 -34.84 21.06 -15.24
CA SER A 104 -36.15 20.42 -15.46
C SER A 104 -37.35 21.24 -14.95
N GLY A 105 -37.13 22.51 -14.56
CA GLY A 105 -38.22 23.47 -14.32
C GLY A 105 -38.70 23.58 -12.88
N SER A 106 -37.96 23.01 -11.92
CA SER A 106 -38.24 23.27 -10.51
C SER A 106 -37.64 24.62 -10.11
N ASN A 107 -38.45 25.52 -9.54
CA ASN A 107 -37.94 26.57 -8.64
C ASN A 107 -37.38 25.87 -7.39
N ALA A 108 -36.29 25.13 -7.56
CA ALA A 108 -35.68 24.35 -6.51
C ALA A 108 -35.34 25.31 -5.35
N PRO A 109 -35.86 25.07 -4.14
CA PRO A 109 -35.48 25.86 -2.99
C PRO A 109 -33.96 25.92 -2.87
N LEU A 110 -33.43 27.07 -2.47
CA LEU A 110 -31.99 27.28 -2.25
C LEU A 110 -31.39 26.17 -1.37
N ASP A 111 -32.19 25.68 -0.42
CA ASP A 111 -31.87 24.58 0.50
C ASP A 111 -31.56 23.24 -0.21
N THR A 112 -32.30 22.92 -1.28
CA THR A 112 -32.06 21.71 -2.08
C THR A 112 -30.73 21.78 -2.81
N ILE A 113 -30.38 22.97 -3.32
CA ILE A 113 -29.11 23.21 -4.03
C ILE A 113 -27.95 23.13 -3.05
N SER A 114 -28.04 23.80 -1.90
CA SER A 114 -26.98 23.76 -0.88
C SER A 114 -26.76 22.35 -0.35
N THR A 115 -27.82 21.56 -0.21
CA THR A 115 -27.73 20.15 0.19
C THR A 115 -27.01 19.32 -0.87
N GLY A 116 -27.33 19.48 -2.16
CA GLY A 116 -26.67 18.78 -3.26
C GLY A 116 -25.17 19.09 -3.37
N ILE A 117 -24.80 20.36 -3.19
CA ILE A 117 -23.39 20.79 -3.17
C ILE A 117 -22.66 20.26 -1.93
N SER A 118 -23.27 20.35 -0.75
CA SER A 118 -22.68 19.84 0.50
C SER A 118 -22.39 18.34 0.39
N ARG A 119 -23.37 17.58 -0.12
CA ARG A 119 -23.25 16.15 -0.41
C ARG A 119 -22.08 15.82 -1.34
N ALA A 120 -21.92 16.58 -2.42
CA ALA A 120 -20.78 16.46 -3.33
C ALA A 120 -19.45 16.72 -2.61
N LEU A 121 -19.35 17.74 -1.76
CA LEU A 121 -18.11 18.03 -1.03
C LEU A 121 -17.73 16.93 -0.04
N VAL A 122 -18.71 16.31 0.61
CA VAL A 122 -18.46 15.20 1.56
C VAL A 122 -17.84 13.99 0.87
N THR A 123 -18.19 13.68 -0.40
CA THR A 123 -17.58 12.55 -1.11
C THR A 123 -16.09 12.77 -1.40
N THR A 124 -15.68 14.01 -1.72
CA THR A 124 -14.26 14.36 -1.87
C THR A 124 -13.52 14.28 -0.55
N GLN A 125 -14.11 14.83 0.50
CA GLN A 125 -13.52 14.75 1.83
C GLN A 125 -13.31 13.29 2.23
N ALA A 126 -14.28 12.41 2.00
CA ALA A 126 -14.16 10.98 2.27
C ALA A 126 -13.00 10.32 1.50
N GLY A 127 -12.85 10.63 0.20
CA GLY A 127 -11.75 10.12 -0.61
C GLY A 127 -10.37 10.53 -0.07
N LEU A 128 -10.22 11.78 0.36
CA LEU A 128 -8.98 12.29 0.95
C LEU A 128 -8.69 11.68 2.32
N VAL A 129 -9.70 11.56 3.18
CA VAL A 129 -9.56 10.95 4.52
C VAL A 129 -9.08 9.50 4.42
N ILE A 130 -9.42 8.78 3.35
CA ILE A 130 -8.95 7.42 3.11
C ILE A 130 -7.55 7.41 2.48
N ALA A 131 -7.30 8.29 1.51
CA ALA A 131 -6.05 8.31 0.75
C ALA A 131 -4.85 8.75 1.59
N ILE A 132 -5.00 9.77 2.45
CA ILE A 132 -3.89 10.36 3.21
C ILE A 132 -3.23 9.33 4.16
N PRO A 133 -3.98 8.65 5.06
CA PRO A 133 -3.39 7.64 5.94
C PRO A 133 -2.80 6.45 5.16
N ALA A 134 -3.49 6.03 4.08
CA ALA A 134 -3.03 4.92 3.27
C ALA A 134 -1.71 5.24 2.54
N ALA A 135 -1.56 6.46 2.03
CA ALA A 135 -0.32 6.92 1.41
C ALA A 135 0.84 6.94 2.40
N PHE A 136 0.60 7.40 3.63
CA PHE A 136 1.61 7.38 4.69
C PHE A 136 2.06 5.94 5.01
N LEU A 137 1.10 5.01 5.12
CA LEU A 137 1.40 3.61 5.42
C LEU A 137 2.15 2.94 4.27
N LEU A 138 1.78 3.21 3.02
CA LEU A 138 2.52 2.76 1.84
C LEU A 138 3.97 3.27 1.84
N ALA A 139 4.20 4.54 2.19
CA ALA A 139 5.55 5.09 2.24
C ALA A 139 6.42 4.40 3.29
N LEU A 140 5.85 4.05 4.45
CA LEU A 140 6.54 3.28 5.48
C LEU A 140 6.85 1.84 5.01
N LEU A 141 5.90 1.17 4.38
CA LEU A 141 6.07 -0.18 3.83
C LEU A 141 7.14 -0.19 2.73
N LYS A 142 7.13 0.79 1.83
CA LYS A 142 8.11 0.93 0.75
C LYS A 142 9.53 1.11 1.31
N ARG A 143 9.71 2.02 2.28
CA ARG A 143 11.00 2.21 2.95
C ARG A 143 11.52 0.92 3.57
N ARG A 144 10.64 0.12 4.18
CA ARG A 144 11.05 -1.17 4.77
C ARG A 144 11.40 -2.23 3.74
N ALA A 145 10.67 -2.30 2.62
CA ALA A 145 11.01 -3.22 1.54
C ALA A 145 12.40 -2.88 0.96
N GLU A 146 12.66 -1.59 0.71
CA GLU A 146 13.95 -1.11 0.20
C GLU A 146 15.12 -1.43 1.14
N THR A 147 14.97 -1.22 2.46
CA THR A 147 16.04 -1.56 3.41
C THR A 147 16.37 -3.05 3.40
N THR A 148 15.35 -3.91 3.32
CA THR A 148 15.53 -5.36 3.31
C THR A 148 16.21 -5.83 2.02
N HIS A 149 15.80 -5.27 0.88
CA HIS A 149 16.42 -5.54 -0.42
C HIS A 149 17.91 -5.12 -0.46
N LEU A 150 18.24 -3.97 0.13
CA LEU A 150 19.63 -3.49 0.23
C LEU A 150 20.50 -4.40 1.11
N GLU A 151 19.97 -4.89 2.23
CA GLU A 151 20.68 -5.83 3.12
C GLU A 151 21.00 -7.14 2.40
N MET A 152 20.03 -7.68 1.66
CA MET A 152 20.21 -8.88 0.85
C MET A 152 21.26 -8.71 -0.25
N GLN A 153 21.24 -7.59 -0.98
CA GLN A 153 22.27 -7.29 -1.99
C GLN A 153 23.68 -7.19 -1.39
N ARG A 154 23.81 -6.57 -0.20
CA ARG A 154 25.10 -6.49 0.50
C ARG A 154 25.64 -7.87 0.86
N GLN A 155 24.80 -8.76 1.38
CA GLN A 155 25.21 -10.12 1.71
C GLN A 155 25.71 -10.87 0.47
N LEU A 156 24.97 -10.80 -0.65
CA LEU A 156 25.39 -11.41 -1.92
C LEU A 156 26.75 -10.88 -2.38
N HIS A 157 26.95 -9.56 -2.37
CA HIS A 157 28.23 -8.96 -2.75
C HIS A 157 29.39 -9.41 -1.86
N THR A 158 29.18 -9.49 -0.53
CA THR A 158 30.22 -9.97 0.38
C THR A 158 30.57 -11.45 0.17
N GLN A 159 29.58 -12.30 -0.14
CA GLN A 159 29.81 -13.71 -0.44
C GLN A 159 30.55 -13.89 -1.77
N LEU A 160 30.19 -13.12 -2.81
CA LEU A 160 30.90 -13.13 -4.09
C LEU A 160 32.35 -12.68 -3.92
N ALA A 161 32.61 -11.62 -3.14
CA ALA A 161 33.96 -11.15 -2.83
C ALA A 161 34.79 -12.18 -2.03
N ALA A 162 34.17 -12.86 -1.06
CA ALA A 162 34.85 -13.92 -0.29
C ALA A 162 35.14 -15.17 -1.14
N ASN A 163 34.20 -15.55 -2.02
CA ASN A 163 34.31 -16.74 -2.87
C ASN A 163 35.19 -16.53 -4.12
N SER A 164 35.63 -15.30 -4.42
CA SER A 164 36.56 -14.98 -5.52
C SER A 164 38.03 -14.96 -5.09
N GLN A 165 38.34 -15.05 -3.79
CA GLN A 165 39.71 -15.19 -3.27
C GLN A 165 40.29 -16.60 -3.00
N PRO A 166 39.58 -17.75 -3.19
CA PRO A 166 40.14 -19.05 -2.79
C PRO A 166 41.27 -19.54 -3.72
N SER A 167 41.37 -19.05 -4.95
CA SER A 167 42.38 -19.50 -5.93
C SER A 167 43.81 -19.01 -5.65
N LEU A 168 44.00 -17.85 -4.99
CA LEU A 168 45.33 -17.30 -4.71
C LEU A 168 46.04 -17.98 -3.51
N LYS A 169 45.29 -18.66 -2.64
CA LYS A 169 45.86 -19.38 -1.49
C LYS A 169 46.40 -20.75 -1.87
N THR A 170 45.84 -21.40 -2.88
CA THR A 170 46.29 -22.72 -3.34
C THR A 170 47.58 -22.63 -4.17
N GLU A 171 47.74 -21.56 -4.95
CA GLU A 171 48.93 -21.34 -5.79
C GLU A 171 50.15 -20.91 -4.97
N THR A 172 49.95 -20.14 -3.89
CA THR A 172 51.03 -19.73 -2.97
C THR A 172 51.51 -20.85 -2.04
N LEU A 173 50.67 -21.85 -1.76
CA LEU A 173 51.07 -23.06 -1.02
C LEU A 173 51.93 -24.02 -1.87
N HIS A 174 51.77 -24.00 -3.20
CA HIS A 174 52.57 -24.83 -4.11
C HIS A 174 53.91 -24.20 -4.53
N LEU A 175 54.08 -22.89 -4.38
CA LEU A 175 55.36 -22.19 -4.65
C LEU A 175 56.26 -22.09 -3.41
N ALA A 176 55.81 -22.59 -2.26
CA ALA A 176 56.52 -22.52 -0.97
C ALA A 176 57.05 -23.89 -0.48
N ASN A 177 56.98 -24.94 -1.30
CA ASN A 177 57.51 -26.29 -1.02
C ASN A 177 58.29 -26.81 -2.23
#